data_AF-A0A947UD82-F1
#
_entry.id   AF-A0A947UD82-F1
#
_cell.length_a   1.000
_cell.length_b   1.000
_cell.length_c   1.000
_cell.angle_alpha   90.00
_cell.angle_beta   90.00
_cell.angle_gamma   90.00
#
_symmetry.space_group_name_H-M   'P 1'
#
loop_
_entity.id
_entity.type
_entity.pdbx_description
1 polymer ?
#
loop_
_entity_poly.entity_id
_entity_poly.type
_entity_poly.pdbx_seq_one_letter_code
_entity_poly.pdbx_strand_id
1 'polypeptide(L)'
;MLSATRSSILQFIRQHSQARAHDLIKEFNLSRVTIHKHLKQLIIKGELQKIGIAPLVYYLIPGPKKPAKEVVLSPEIAQTIENRYLYISPQGDILPGLKGFLVWVNNTQQQDTPLLAKKYFTVRQEADRFMTKDGWIDAIARLRAVFPDSVVNNLYYQDFYSLPVFGKTKLGQLVLYAKQSQNRQLIKELVKEVKPIIEKIIAQGKIKAVAFIPPTVPRQLQFIQEFQQSLNLALPTIPLVKVRSGRVIVAQKTLSKLTDRIANARSTIFTKPAVKSIKAQYSNLLLIDDAVGSGATLNETAKKLKTEGWVSQKIIGFAIVGSYKDFDVISEI
;
A
#
# COMPACT_ATOMS: atom_id res chain seq x y z
N MET A 1 50.58 1.82 1.01
CA MET A 1 49.83 0.59 0.62
C MET A 1 48.31 0.78 0.56
N LEU A 2 47.63 1.33 1.59
CA LEU A 2 46.16 1.45 1.61
C LEU A 2 45.51 2.27 0.46
N SER A 3 46.24 3.20 -0.18
CA SER A 3 45.73 3.97 -1.33
C SER A 3 45.80 3.18 -2.64
N ALA A 4 46.87 2.42 -2.87
CA ALA A 4 47.07 1.63 -4.08
C ALA A 4 45.97 0.57 -4.25
N THR A 5 45.65 -0.16 -3.18
CA THR A 5 44.58 -1.17 -3.19
C THR A 5 43.20 -0.58 -3.51
N ARG A 6 42.89 0.64 -3.04
CA ARG A 6 41.62 1.30 -3.36
C ARG A 6 41.52 1.67 -4.84
N SER A 7 42.61 2.20 -5.40
CA SER A 7 42.68 2.52 -6.83
C SER A 7 42.51 1.26 -7.69
N SER A 8 43.15 0.15 -7.30
CA SER A 8 42.99 -1.14 -7.99
C SER A 8 41.56 -1.68 -7.91
N ILE A 9 40.89 -1.57 -6.76
CA ILE A 9 39.47 -1.96 -6.62
C ILE A 9 38.59 -1.13 -7.56
N LEU A 10 38.80 0.20 -7.62
CA LEU A 10 38.05 1.07 -8.52
C LEU A 10 38.29 0.73 -10.00
N GLN A 11 39.54 0.45 -10.37
CA GLN A 11 39.90 0.04 -11.73
C GLN A 11 39.25 -1.29 -12.11
N PHE A 12 39.30 -2.28 -11.22
CA PHE A 12 38.67 -3.58 -11.44
C PHE A 12 37.17 -3.44 -11.68
N ILE A 13 36.48 -2.65 -10.85
CA ILE A 13 35.04 -2.41 -10.99
C ILE A 13 34.72 -1.64 -12.27
N ARG A 14 35.58 -0.69 -12.70
CA ARG A 14 35.42 0.01 -13.99
C ARG A 14 35.51 -0.95 -15.18
N GLN A 15 36.47 -1.87 -15.15
CA GLN A 15 36.68 -2.84 -16.24
C GLN A 15 35.54 -3.86 -16.33
N HIS A 16 35.02 -4.30 -15.18
CA HIS A 16 33.99 -5.34 -15.12
C HIS A 16 32.56 -4.79 -14.99
N SER A 17 32.39 -3.46 -15.07
CA SER A 17 31.16 -2.70 -14.76
C SER A 17 30.66 -2.81 -13.31
N GLN A 18 30.81 -3.97 -12.67
CA GLN A 18 30.39 -4.25 -11.30
C GLN A 18 31.26 -5.36 -10.68
N ALA A 19 31.27 -5.46 -9.35
CA ALA A 19 31.89 -6.59 -8.64
C ALA A 19 31.15 -6.91 -7.34
N ARG A 20 31.24 -8.16 -6.86
CA ARG A 20 30.84 -8.52 -5.49
C ARG A 20 32.06 -8.48 -4.56
N ALA A 21 31.81 -8.35 -3.26
CA ALA A 21 32.89 -8.45 -2.27
C ALA A 21 33.66 -9.78 -2.38
N HIS A 22 32.95 -10.86 -2.70
CA HIS A 22 33.53 -12.18 -2.95
C HIS A 22 34.53 -12.17 -4.13
N ASP A 23 34.20 -11.46 -5.21
CA ASP A 23 35.04 -11.43 -6.42
C ASP A 23 36.32 -10.64 -6.14
N LEU A 24 36.21 -9.54 -5.41
CA LEU A 24 37.36 -8.74 -4.97
C LEU A 24 38.25 -9.48 -3.97
N ILE A 25 37.68 -10.30 -3.08
CA ILE A 25 38.45 -11.15 -2.16
C ILE A 25 39.32 -12.14 -2.96
N LYS A 26 38.73 -12.77 -3.98
CA LYS A 26 39.44 -13.72 -4.84
C LYS A 26 40.52 -13.06 -5.68
N GLU A 27 40.19 -11.93 -6.31
CA GLU A 27 41.09 -11.21 -7.20
C GLU A 27 42.32 -10.66 -6.46
N PHE A 28 42.10 -9.98 -5.33
CA PHE A 28 43.18 -9.28 -4.62
C PHE A 28 43.87 -10.13 -3.55
N ASN A 29 43.40 -11.37 -3.33
CA ASN A 29 43.86 -12.26 -2.27
C ASN A 29 43.91 -11.59 -0.89
N LEU A 30 42.91 -10.76 -0.59
CA LEU A 30 42.80 -10.01 0.66
C LEU A 30 41.73 -10.60 1.57
N SER A 31 41.90 -10.42 2.88
CA SER A 31 40.89 -10.86 3.84
C SER A 31 39.55 -10.16 3.62
N ARG A 32 38.47 -10.88 3.93
CA ARG A 32 37.10 -10.36 3.86
C ARG A 32 36.93 -9.04 4.62
N VAL A 33 37.55 -8.91 5.79
CA VAL A 33 37.49 -7.71 6.63
C VAL A 33 38.16 -6.53 5.92
N THR A 34 39.33 -6.74 5.32
CA THR A 34 40.07 -5.71 4.59
C THR A 34 39.28 -5.20 3.39
N ILE A 35 38.72 -6.09 2.56
CA ILE A 35 37.89 -5.71 1.42
C ILE A 35 36.67 -4.90 1.86
N HIS A 36 35.94 -5.34 2.90
CA HIS A 36 34.79 -4.58 3.39
C HIS A 36 35.17 -3.21 3.97
N LYS A 37 36.34 -3.06 4.59
CA LYS A 37 36.86 -1.76 5.07
C LYS A 37 37.10 -0.81 3.91
N HIS A 38 37.73 -1.27 2.82
CA HIS A 38 37.95 -0.47 1.62
C HIS A 38 36.63 -0.08 0.95
N LEU A 39 35.73 -1.03 0.73
CA LEU A 39 34.42 -0.78 0.12
C LEU A 39 33.61 0.24 0.92
N LYS A 40 33.57 0.13 2.26
CA LYS A 40 32.89 1.10 3.13
C LYS A 40 33.45 2.51 2.94
N GLN A 41 34.76 2.65 2.85
CA GLN A 41 35.41 3.96 2.66
C GLN A 41 35.14 4.55 1.27
N LEU A 42 35.21 3.72 0.22
CA LEU A 42 34.90 4.13 -1.15
C LEU A 42 33.44 4.57 -1.30
N ILE A 43 32.51 3.91 -0.57
CA ILE A 43 31.10 4.31 -0.53
C ILE A 43 30.91 5.64 0.22
N ILE A 44 31.56 5.82 1.37
CA ILE A 44 31.50 7.07 2.13
C ILE A 44 32.00 8.25 1.30
N LYS A 45 33.04 8.03 0.49
CA LYS A 45 33.59 9.04 -0.44
C LYS A 45 32.74 9.26 -1.70
N GLY A 46 31.70 8.45 -1.92
CA GLY A 46 30.88 8.50 -3.12
C GLY A 46 31.58 8.03 -4.39
N GLU A 47 32.68 7.27 -4.27
CA GLU A 47 33.43 6.69 -5.40
C GLU A 47 32.86 5.33 -5.82
N LEU A 48 32.12 4.67 -4.93
CA LEU A 48 31.33 3.46 -5.19
C LEU A 48 29.89 3.63 -4.73
N GLN A 49 28.98 2.98 -5.43
CA GLN A 49 27.62 2.73 -4.96
C GLN A 49 27.39 1.23 -4.76
N LYS A 50 26.60 0.91 -3.74
CA LYS A 50 26.24 -0.46 -3.36
C LYS A 50 24.81 -0.73 -3.81
N ILE A 51 24.58 -1.80 -4.56
CA ILE A 51 23.25 -2.28 -4.97
C ILE A 51 23.00 -3.67 -4.39
N GLY A 52 21.78 -3.90 -3.93
CA GLY A 52 21.34 -5.18 -3.37
C GLY A 52 21.50 -5.30 -1.84
N ILE A 53 20.95 -6.38 -1.30
CA ILE A 53 20.93 -6.70 0.14
C ILE A 53 21.74 -7.96 0.35
N ALA A 54 22.45 -8.06 1.47
CA ALA A 54 23.24 -9.24 1.81
C ALA A 54 22.37 -10.51 1.73
N PRO A 55 22.90 -11.63 1.20
CA PRO A 55 24.29 -11.86 0.76
C PRO A 55 24.59 -11.48 -0.71
N LEU A 56 23.60 -10.97 -1.46
CA LEU A 56 23.74 -10.64 -2.87
C LEU A 56 23.88 -9.13 -3.06
N VAL A 57 25.13 -8.67 -3.01
CA VAL A 57 25.50 -7.25 -3.11
C VAL A 57 26.49 -7.05 -4.24
N TYR A 58 26.24 -6.05 -5.07
CA TYR A 58 27.13 -5.56 -6.11
C TYR A 58 27.62 -4.15 -5.77
N TYR A 59 28.85 -3.86 -6.20
CA TYR A 59 29.49 -2.55 -6.12
C TYR A 59 29.82 -2.09 -7.52
N LEU A 60 29.50 -0.83 -7.83
CA LEU A 60 29.68 -0.24 -9.16
C LEU A 60 30.10 1.23 -9.02
N ILE A 61 30.65 1.77 -10.10
CA ILE A 61 30.96 3.20 -10.18
C ILE A 61 29.63 3.98 -10.27
N PRO A 62 29.42 5.02 -9.43
CA PRO A 62 28.24 5.87 -9.53
C PRO A 62 28.19 6.57 -10.89
N GLY A 63 27.01 6.62 -11.51
CA GLY A 63 26.77 7.46 -12.68
C GLY A 63 26.88 8.95 -12.34
N PRO A 64 26.90 9.84 -13.36
CA PRO A 64 26.94 11.28 -13.14
C PRO A 64 25.76 11.72 -12.26
N LYS A 65 26.07 12.21 -11.06
CA LYS A 65 25.07 12.82 -10.17
C LYS A 65 24.69 14.17 -10.78
N LYS A 66 23.46 14.30 -11.28
CA LYS A 66 22.91 15.63 -11.58
C LYS A 66 22.91 16.44 -10.28
N PRO A 67 23.39 17.70 -10.28
CA PRO A 67 23.29 18.54 -9.09
C PRO A 67 21.83 18.61 -8.66
N ALA A 68 21.58 18.44 -7.36
CA ALA A 68 20.26 18.65 -6.80
C ALA A 68 19.91 20.13 -7.02
N LYS A 69 18.91 20.41 -7.85
CA LYS A 69 18.36 21.76 -7.94
C LYS A 69 17.72 22.07 -6.58
N GLU A 70 18.16 23.12 -5.92
CA GLU A 70 17.41 23.68 -4.80
C GLU A 70 16.04 24.14 -5.32
N VAL A 71 14.99 23.52 -4.81
CA VAL A 71 13.61 23.86 -5.16
C VAL A 71 13.05 24.70 -4.01
N VAL A 72 12.81 25.98 -4.28
CA VAL A 72 12.17 26.88 -3.33
C VAL A 72 10.66 26.69 -3.44
N LEU A 73 10.03 26.19 -2.37
CA LEU A 73 8.59 26.00 -2.26
C LEU A 73 8.06 26.81 -1.07
N SER A 74 6.78 27.19 -1.12
CA SER A 74 6.14 27.76 0.07
C SER A 74 6.08 26.69 1.19
N PRO A 75 6.14 27.08 2.48
CA PRO A 75 6.12 26.14 3.60
C PRO A 75 4.92 25.20 3.58
N GLU A 76 3.75 25.70 3.19
CA GLU A 76 2.50 24.91 3.14
C GLU A 76 2.55 23.80 2.07
N ILE A 77 3.06 24.11 0.88
CA ILE A 77 3.23 23.15 -0.22
C ILE A 77 4.26 22.09 0.18
N ALA A 78 5.40 22.53 0.73
CA ALA A 78 6.46 21.63 1.18
C ALA A 78 5.96 20.66 2.25
N GLN A 79 5.24 21.17 3.26
CA GLN A 79 4.68 20.36 4.35
C GLN A 79 3.63 19.36 3.85
N THR A 80 2.81 19.77 2.88
CA THR A 80 1.79 18.89 2.28
C THR A 80 2.46 17.74 1.54
N ILE A 81 3.48 18.02 0.72
CA ILE A 81 4.25 16.99 0.03
C ILE A 81 4.94 16.07 1.04
N GLU A 82 5.60 16.64 2.05
CA GLU A 82 6.33 15.88 3.07
C GLU A 82 5.45 14.85 3.77
N ASN A 83 4.22 15.25 4.11
CA ASN A 83 3.29 14.40 4.85
C ASN A 83 2.52 13.41 3.97
N ARG A 84 2.17 13.81 2.74
CA ARG A 84 1.16 13.13 1.91
C ARG A 84 1.75 12.41 0.69
N TYR A 85 3.00 12.67 0.32
CA TYR A 85 3.61 12.06 -0.86
C TYR A 85 4.48 10.85 -0.49
N LEU A 86 4.39 9.81 -1.32
CA LEU A 86 5.25 8.64 -1.24
C LEU A 86 5.56 8.16 -2.66
N TYR A 87 6.83 8.04 -2.96
CA TYR A 87 7.29 7.42 -4.19
C TYR A 87 8.00 6.11 -3.84
N ILE A 88 7.69 5.05 -4.58
CA ILE A 88 8.44 3.79 -4.51
C ILE A 88 9.16 3.63 -5.84
N SER A 89 10.49 3.59 -5.78
CA SER A 89 11.35 3.50 -6.98
C SER A 89 11.17 2.16 -7.67
N PRO A 90 11.54 2.04 -8.97
CA PRO A 90 11.57 0.74 -9.66
C PRO A 90 12.48 -0.30 -8.96
N GLN A 91 13.44 0.15 -8.16
CA GLN A 91 14.34 -0.69 -7.37
C GLN A 91 13.75 -1.07 -5.99
N GLY A 92 12.57 -0.55 -5.64
CA GLY A 92 11.88 -0.83 -4.38
C GLY A 92 12.24 0.12 -3.23
N ASP A 93 12.92 1.23 -3.49
CA ASP A 93 13.23 2.23 -2.46
C ASP A 93 11.96 2.99 -2.07
N ILE A 94 11.68 3.05 -0.77
CA ILE A 94 10.56 3.81 -0.21
C ILE A 94 11.06 5.24 0.05
N LEU A 95 10.58 6.20 -0.74
CA LEU A 95 11.01 7.59 -0.72
C LEU A 95 9.83 8.49 -0.31
N PRO A 96 9.68 8.81 0.98
CA PRO A 96 8.62 9.70 1.44
C PRO A 96 8.90 11.15 1.07
N GLY A 97 7.84 11.94 1.07
CA GLY A 97 7.91 13.39 1.12
C GLY A 97 8.53 14.06 -0.10
N LEU A 98 9.19 15.19 0.13
CA LEU A 98 9.78 16.00 -0.93
C LEU A 98 10.86 15.22 -1.70
N LYS A 99 11.65 14.40 -1.00
CA LYS A 99 12.63 13.52 -1.63
C LYS A 99 11.99 12.60 -2.68
N GLY A 100 10.89 11.94 -2.31
CA GLY A 100 10.14 11.08 -3.24
C GLY A 100 9.56 11.86 -4.41
N PHE A 101 9.01 13.04 -4.13
CA PHE A 101 8.44 13.91 -5.16
C PHE A 101 9.47 14.33 -6.20
N LEU A 102 10.66 14.79 -5.78
CA LEU A 102 11.73 15.19 -6.68
C LEU A 102 12.22 14.03 -7.56
N VAL A 103 12.32 12.82 -7.01
CA VAL A 103 12.68 11.63 -7.79
C VAL A 103 11.61 11.32 -8.83
N TRP A 104 10.33 11.40 -8.46
CA TRP A 104 9.23 11.21 -9.41
C TRP A 104 9.25 12.23 -10.55
N VAL A 105 9.44 13.53 -10.24
CA VAL A 105 9.55 14.61 -11.25
C VAL A 105 10.69 14.34 -12.23
N ASN A 106 11.86 13.95 -11.72
CA ASN A 106 13.02 13.62 -12.54
C ASN A 106 12.77 12.39 -13.43
N ASN A 107 12.17 11.34 -12.88
CA ASN A 107 11.88 10.10 -13.61
C ASN A 107 10.81 10.29 -14.69
N THR A 108 9.89 11.23 -14.50
CA THR A 108 8.85 11.59 -15.47
C THR A 108 9.28 12.70 -16.43
N GLN A 109 10.56 13.10 -16.38
CA GLN A 109 11.19 14.12 -17.24
C GLN A 109 10.45 15.47 -17.25
N GLN A 110 9.80 15.82 -16.14
CA GLN A 110 9.05 17.06 -16.02
C GLN A 110 10.00 18.21 -15.65
N GLN A 111 9.86 19.36 -16.32
CA GLN A 111 10.86 20.44 -16.23
C GLN A 111 10.60 21.47 -15.11
N ASP A 112 9.36 21.61 -14.64
CA ASP A 112 8.96 22.65 -13.67
C ASP A 112 8.48 22.05 -12.34
N THR A 113 9.42 21.88 -11.40
CA THR A 113 9.12 21.32 -10.08
C THR A 113 8.21 22.23 -9.24
N PRO A 114 8.45 23.55 -9.12
CA PRO A 114 7.56 24.44 -8.39
C PRO A 114 6.10 24.41 -8.89
N LEU A 115 5.89 24.44 -10.22
CA LEU A 115 4.56 24.37 -10.80
C LEU A 115 3.86 23.05 -10.48
N LEU A 116 4.57 21.92 -10.61
CA LEU A 116 4.03 20.60 -10.29
C LEU A 116 3.73 20.45 -8.80
N ALA A 117 4.58 20.99 -7.92
CA ALA A 117 4.37 20.99 -6.48
C ALA A 117 3.09 21.77 -6.12
N LYS A 118 2.89 22.94 -6.73
CA LYS A 118 1.66 23.73 -6.58
C LYS A 118 0.43 22.96 -7.10
N LYS A 119 0.54 22.30 -8.26
CA LYS A 119 -0.54 21.48 -8.82
C LYS A 119 -0.88 20.28 -7.93
N TYR A 120 0.12 19.59 -7.39
CA TYR A 120 -0.08 18.49 -6.44
C TYR A 120 -0.83 18.97 -5.20
N PHE A 121 -0.39 20.10 -4.64
CA PHE A 121 -1.02 20.74 -3.50
C PHE A 121 -2.50 21.05 -3.78
N THR A 122 -2.83 21.68 -4.90
CA THR A 122 -4.23 21.97 -5.29
C THR A 122 -5.06 20.69 -5.42
N VAL A 123 -4.57 19.67 -6.14
CA VAL A 123 -5.29 18.40 -6.31
C VAL A 123 -5.49 17.69 -4.97
N ARG A 124 -4.51 17.77 -4.06
CA ARG A 124 -4.64 17.19 -2.71
C ARG A 124 -5.66 17.95 -1.87
N GLN A 125 -5.68 19.28 -1.93
CA GLN A 125 -6.70 20.08 -1.24
C GLN A 125 -8.10 19.77 -1.75
N GLU A 126 -8.30 19.65 -3.06
CA GLU A 126 -9.59 19.25 -3.64
C GLU A 126 -10.04 17.88 -3.13
N ALA A 127 -9.13 16.92 -3.07
CA ALA A 127 -9.42 15.61 -2.52
C ALA A 127 -9.72 15.65 -1.01
N ASP A 128 -9.02 16.49 -0.26
CA ASP A 128 -9.23 16.65 1.18
C ASP A 128 -10.60 17.29 1.52
N ARG A 129 -11.26 17.96 0.57
CA ARG A 129 -12.66 18.45 0.75
C ARG A 129 -13.67 17.32 0.98
N PHE A 130 -13.36 16.10 0.55
CA PHE A 130 -14.20 14.93 0.82
C PHE A 130 -13.96 14.34 2.22
N MET A 131 -12.91 14.78 2.92
CA MET A 131 -12.58 14.31 4.25
C MET A 131 -13.53 14.95 5.26
N THR A 132 -14.12 14.13 6.11
CA THR A 132 -14.87 14.60 7.27
C THR A 132 -13.92 15.21 8.30
N LYS A 133 -14.48 16.01 9.21
CA LYS A 133 -13.77 16.50 10.41
C LYS A 133 -13.15 15.36 11.24
N ASP A 134 -13.65 14.14 11.08
CA ASP A 134 -13.22 12.99 11.84
C ASP A 134 -12.03 12.25 11.24
N GLY A 135 -11.62 12.60 10.01
CA GLY A 135 -10.43 12.07 9.35
C GLY A 135 -10.67 10.91 8.39
N TRP A 136 -11.92 10.70 7.95
CA TRP A 136 -12.28 9.74 6.88
C TRP A 136 -13.19 10.37 5.85
N ILE A 137 -13.24 9.78 4.66
CA ILE A 137 -14.15 10.13 3.57
C ILE A 137 -15.45 9.32 3.71
N ASP A 138 -16.60 9.96 3.66
CA ASP A 138 -17.90 9.26 3.57
C ASP A 138 -18.24 8.95 2.11
N ALA A 139 -18.37 7.65 1.82
CA ALA A 139 -18.63 7.13 0.49
C ALA A 139 -19.99 6.42 0.38
N ILE A 140 -20.89 6.58 1.36
CA ILE A 140 -22.19 5.90 1.31
C ILE A 140 -23.06 6.35 0.14
N ALA A 141 -23.03 7.65 -0.18
CA ALA A 141 -23.76 8.19 -1.34
C ALA A 141 -23.29 7.55 -2.64
N ARG A 142 -21.97 7.39 -2.79
CA ARG A 142 -21.37 6.70 -3.94
C ARG A 142 -21.84 5.26 -3.99
N LEU A 143 -21.82 4.54 -2.86
CA LEU A 143 -22.26 3.13 -2.81
C LEU A 143 -23.71 2.97 -3.24
N ARG A 144 -24.59 3.85 -2.75
CA ARG A 144 -26.03 3.81 -3.06
C ARG A 144 -26.35 4.20 -4.50
N ALA A 145 -25.53 5.04 -5.14
CA ALA A 145 -25.67 5.33 -6.56
C ALA A 145 -25.48 4.06 -7.43
N VAL A 146 -24.62 3.13 -6.99
CA VAL A 146 -24.39 1.85 -7.69
C VAL A 146 -25.30 0.73 -7.18
N PHE A 147 -25.58 0.72 -5.88
CA PHE A 147 -26.40 -0.28 -5.20
C PHE A 147 -27.51 0.40 -4.37
N PRO A 148 -28.61 0.82 -5.00
CA PRO A 148 -29.72 1.46 -4.29
C PRO A 148 -30.31 0.60 -3.16
N ASP A 149 -30.23 -0.73 -3.30
CA ASP A 149 -30.70 -1.74 -2.35
C ASP A 149 -29.64 -2.18 -1.33
N SER A 150 -28.56 -1.41 -1.18
CA SER A 150 -27.47 -1.73 -0.26
C SER A 150 -27.94 -1.77 1.20
N VAL A 151 -27.57 -2.84 1.91
CA VAL A 151 -27.82 -3.00 3.35
C VAL A 151 -26.73 -2.34 4.22
N VAL A 152 -25.71 -1.75 3.58
CA VAL A 152 -24.62 -1.06 4.27
C VAL A 152 -25.13 0.31 4.74
N ASN A 153 -24.98 0.60 6.03
CA ASN A 153 -25.49 1.84 6.62
C ASN A 153 -24.56 3.02 6.35
N ASN A 154 -23.25 2.78 6.43
CA ASN A 154 -22.19 3.76 6.21
C ASN A 154 -21.01 3.08 5.53
N LEU A 155 -20.28 3.82 4.70
CA LEU A 155 -19.05 3.35 4.07
C LEU A 155 -17.99 4.45 4.17
N TYR A 156 -16.84 4.12 4.76
CA TYR A 156 -15.76 5.07 4.98
C TYR A 156 -14.47 4.65 4.29
N TYR A 157 -13.75 5.62 3.74
CA TYR A 157 -12.37 5.45 3.28
C TYR A 157 -11.43 6.31 4.12
N GLN A 158 -10.19 5.87 4.32
CA GLN A 158 -9.20 6.75 4.94
C GLN A 158 -8.56 7.71 3.92
N ASP A 159 -8.34 7.27 2.68
CA ASP A 159 -7.90 8.15 1.60
C ASP A 159 -8.35 7.58 0.25
N PHE A 160 -8.09 8.32 -0.82
CA PHE A 160 -8.25 7.80 -2.18
C PHE A 160 -7.08 6.91 -2.57
N TYR A 161 -7.33 5.93 -3.44
CA TYR A 161 -6.30 5.05 -3.97
C TYR A 161 -5.32 5.80 -4.88
N SER A 162 -5.82 6.75 -5.66
CA SER A 162 -5.05 7.55 -6.60
C SER A 162 -5.68 8.91 -6.82
N LEU A 163 -4.83 9.92 -7.08
CA LEU A 163 -5.22 11.25 -7.50
C LEU A 163 -5.01 11.42 -9.01
N PRO A 164 -5.80 12.28 -9.68
CA PRO A 164 -5.55 12.66 -11.06
C PRO A 164 -4.12 13.18 -11.23
N VAL A 165 -3.49 12.85 -12.37
CA VAL A 165 -2.13 13.30 -12.77
C VAL A 165 -0.98 12.69 -11.95
N PHE A 166 -1.12 12.55 -10.63
CA PHE A 166 -0.02 12.14 -9.75
C PHE A 166 -0.01 10.65 -9.39
N GLY A 167 -1.02 9.90 -9.84
CA GLY A 167 -1.09 8.46 -9.60
C GLY A 167 -1.49 8.13 -8.15
N LYS A 168 -0.91 7.07 -7.58
CA LYS A 168 -1.34 6.56 -6.27
C LYS A 168 -0.97 7.54 -5.14
N THR A 169 -1.87 7.68 -4.17
CA THR A 169 -1.60 8.41 -2.93
C THR A 169 -0.57 7.66 -2.07
N LYS A 170 -0.09 8.28 -0.99
CA LYS A 170 0.76 7.59 -0.02
C LYS A 170 0.12 6.30 0.51
N LEU A 171 -1.14 6.34 0.95
CA LEU A 171 -1.85 5.13 1.38
C LEU A 171 -2.10 4.16 0.23
N GLY A 172 -2.40 4.65 -0.98
CA GLY A 172 -2.54 3.81 -2.18
C GLY A 172 -1.26 3.05 -2.53
N GLN A 173 -0.10 3.70 -2.41
CA GLN A 173 1.21 3.07 -2.59
C GLN A 173 1.49 2.03 -1.50
N LEU A 174 1.27 2.39 -0.23
CA LEU A 174 1.47 1.45 0.88
C LEU A 174 0.59 0.20 0.72
N VAL A 175 -0.69 0.35 0.39
CA VAL A 175 -1.60 -0.77 0.13
C VAL A 175 -1.11 -1.64 -1.02
N LEU A 176 -0.73 -1.03 -2.16
CA LEU A 176 -0.22 -1.76 -3.33
C LEU A 176 1.00 -2.62 -2.96
N TYR A 177 2.03 -1.99 -2.40
CA TYR A 177 3.29 -2.67 -2.16
C TYR A 177 3.23 -3.61 -0.95
N ALA A 178 2.41 -3.32 0.06
CA ALA A 178 2.16 -4.26 1.15
C ALA A 178 1.51 -5.56 0.64
N LYS A 179 0.63 -5.48 -0.37
CA LYS A 179 0.05 -6.64 -1.04
C LYS A 179 1.03 -7.40 -1.93
N GLN A 180 1.81 -6.68 -2.73
CA GLN A 180 2.71 -7.28 -3.73
C GLN A 180 3.96 -7.88 -3.10
N SER A 181 4.63 -7.12 -2.23
CA SER A 181 5.94 -7.50 -1.67
C SER A 181 5.87 -8.48 -0.50
N GLN A 182 4.67 -8.71 0.06
CA GLN A 182 4.49 -9.50 1.28
C GLN A 182 5.40 -9.03 2.43
N ASN A 183 5.73 -7.73 2.46
CA ASN A 183 6.63 -7.15 3.44
C ASN A 183 5.86 -6.80 4.73
N ARG A 184 6.11 -7.57 5.80
CA ARG A 184 5.50 -7.37 7.12
C ARG A 184 5.77 -5.98 7.72
N GLN A 185 6.93 -5.37 7.43
CA GLN A 185 7.25 -4.03 7.93
C GLN A 185 6.35 -2.97 7.30
N LEU A 186 6.12 -3.04 5.98
CA LEU A 186 5.18 -2.16 5.29
C LEU A 186 3.75 -2.30 5.83
N ILE A 187 3.33 -3.54 6.14
CA ILE A 187 2.01 -3.79 6.75
C ILE A 187 1.91 -3.14 8.13
N LYS A 188 2.96 -3.22 8.96
CA LYS A 188 2.99 -2.57 10.27
C LYS A 188 2.94 -1.05 10.17
N GLU A 189 3.66 -0.46 9.23
CA GLU A 189 3.61 0.99 8.97
C GLU A 189 2.23 1.43 8.51
N LEU A 190 1.60 0.66 7.62
CA LEU A 190 0.23 0.90 7.19
C LEU A 190 -0.75 0.81 8.37
N VAL A 191 -0.65 -0.22 9.20
CA VAL A 191 -1.50 -0.37 10.40
C VAL A 191 -1.33 0.80 11.35
N LYS A 192 -0.09 1.27 11.57
CA LYS A 192 0.17 2.45 12.41
C LYS A 192 -0.58 3.69 11.89
N GLU A 193 -0.67 3.85 10.57
CA GLU A 193 -1.37 5.00 9.95
C GLU A 193 -2.89 4.85 10.01
N VAL A 194 -3.44 3.64 9.91
CA VAL A 194 -4.90 3.44 9.78
C VAL A 194 -5.62 3.06 11.08
N LYS A 195 -4.92 2.48 12.04
CA LYS A 195 -5.49 1.99 13.29
C LYS A 195 -6.26 3.07 14.08
N PRO A 196 -5.75 4.31 14.25
CA PRO A 196 -6.48 5.33 15.01
C PRO A 196 -7.87 5.66 14.39
N ILE A 197 -7.95 5.66 13.07
CA ILE A 197 -9.21 5.89 12.34
C ILE A 197 -10.17 4.72 12.55
N ILE A 198 -9.69 3.48 12.43
CA ILE A 198 -10.51 2.29 12.66
C ILE A 198 -11.05 2.26 14.10
N GLU A 199 -10.21 2.54 15.09
CA GLU A 199 -10.62 2.59 16.50
C GLU A 199 -11.66 3.68 16.76
N LYS A 200 -11.50 4.84 16.12
CA LYS A 200 -12.49 5.93 16.19
C LYS A 200 -13.83 5.54 15.56
N ILE A 201 -13.83 4.87 14.41
CA ILE A 201 -15.04 4.33 13.77
C ILE A 201 -15.70 3.27 14.68
N ILE A 202 -14.91 2.39 15.30
CA ILE A 202 -15.40 1.39 16.25
C ILE A 202 -16.13 2.04 17.42
N ALA A 203 -15.51 3.05 18.03
CA ALA A 203 -16.06 3.76 19.17
C ALA A 203 -17.36 4.51 18.80
N GLN A 204 -17.33 5.32 17.74
CA GLN A 204 -18.49 6.11 17.30
C GLN A 204 -19.64 5.23 16.79
N GLY A 205 -19.32 4.17 16.05
CA GLY A 205 -20.27 3.21 15.52
C GLY A 205 -20.80 2.21 16.55
N LYS A 206 -20.27 2.22 17.79
CA LYS A 206 -20.56 1.23 18.84
C LYS A 206 -20.43 -0.22 18.34
N ILE A 207 -19.39 -0.47 17.56
CA ILE A 207 -19.17 -1.74 16.87
C ILE A 207 -18.96 -2.86 17.89
N LYS A 208 -19.58 -4.02 17.65
CA LYS A 208 -19.53 -5.21 18.51
C LYS A 208 -18.82 -6.40 17.90
N ALA A 209 -18.62 -6.40 16.59
CA ALA A 209 -17.83 -7.39 15.88
C ALA A 209 -17.17 -6.78 14.65
N VAL A 210 -16.14 -7.45 14.15
CA VAL A 210 -15.45 -7.09 12.90
C VAL A 210 -15.49 -8.26 11.93
N ALA A 211 -15.41 -7.96 10.63
CA ALA A 211 -15.19 -8.96 9.59
C ALA A 211 -14.22 -8.39 8.57
N PHE A 212 -13.32 -9.22 8.06
CA PHE A 212 -12.33 -8.84 7.05
C PHE A 212 -12.66 -9.50 5.73
N ILE A 213 -12.70 -8.73 4.64
CA ILE A 213 -12.94 -9.27 3.31
C ILE A 213 -11.81 -10.24 2.95
N PRO A 214 -12.13 -11.51 2.64
CA PRO A 214 -11.10 -12.51 2.41
C PRO A 214 -10.35 -12.25 1.09
N PRO A 215 -9.06 -12.62 1.01
CA PRO A 215 -8.26 -12.41 -0.18
C PRO A 215 -8.74 -13.33 -1.31
N THR A 216 -8.56 -12.89 -2.56
CA THR A 216 -8.99 -13.68 -3.74
C THR A 216 -7.91 -14.63 -4.26
N VAL A 217 -6.64 -14.24 -4.16
CA VAL A 217 -5.51 -14.99 -4.75
C VAL A 217 -4.70 -15.68 -3.64
N PRO A 218 -4.37 -16.98 -3.76
CA PRO A 218 -3.48 -17.64 -2.83
C PRO A 218 -2.08 -17.01 -2.91
N ARG A 219 -1.56 -16.61 -1.76
CA ARG A 219 -0.22 -16.09 -1.55
C ARG A 219 0.35 -16.72 -0.28
N GLN A 220 1.68 -16.85 -0.22
CA GLN A 220 2.37 -17.39 0.95
C GLN A 220 2.07 -16.54 2.20
N LEU A 221 2.09 -15.21 2.04
CA LEU A 221 1.62 -14.26 3.03
C LEU A 221 0.37 -13.53 2.53
N GLN A 222 -0.74 -13.67 3.25
CA GLN A 222 -1.97 -12.95 2.92
C GLN A 222 -2.00 -11.60 3.63
N PHE A 223 -1.96 -10.52 2.85
CA PHE A 223 -1.99 -9.14 3.34
C PHE A 223 -3.06 -8.93 4.42
N ILE A 224 -4.32 -9.31 4.15
CA ILE A 224 -5.42 -9.05 5.08
C ILE A 224 -5.30 -9.82 6.40
N GLN A 225 -4.68 -11.00 6.38
CA GLN A 225 -4.45 -11.80 7.60
C GLN A 225 -3.38 -11.14 8.48
N GLU A 226 -2.27 -10.73 7.87
CA GLU A 226 -1.20 -10.00 8.57
C GLU A 226 -1.66 -8.63 9.06
N PHE A 227 -2.49 -7.94 8.26
CA PHE A 227 -3.13 -6.69 8.62
C PHE A 227 -4.06 -6.89 9.82
N GLN A 228 -4.93 -7.90 9.81
CA GLN A 228 -5.79 -8.24 10.94
C GLN A 228 -4.98 -8.55 12.21
N GLN A 229 -3.95 -9.38 12.11
CA GLN A 229 -3.09 -9.74 13.24
C GLN A 229 -2.36 -8.51 13.81
N SER A 230 -1.84 -7.64 12.94
CA SER A 230 -1.13 -6.43 13.35
C SER A 230 -2.06 -5.36 13.93
N LEU A 231 -3.29 -5.28 13.41
CA LEU A 231 -4.32 -4.36 13.91
C LEU A 231 -4.74 -4.74 15.34
N ASN A 232 -4.85 -6.06 15.61
CA ASN A 232 -5.10 -6.66 16.93
C ASN A 232 -6.26 -5.98 17.68
N LEU A 233 -7.45 -5.98 17.07
CA LEU A 233 -8.65 -5.39 17.66
C LEU A 233 -9.21 -6.30 18.77
N ALA A 234 -9.58 -5.72 19.90
CA ALA A 234 -10.26 -6.41 21.00
C ALA A 234 -11.77 -6.62 20.73
N LEU A 235 -12.09 -7.15 19.54
CA LEU A 235 -13.46 -7.44 19.11
C LEU A 235 -13.53 -8.84 18.49
N PRO A 236 -14.66 -9.57 18.66
CA PRO A 236 -14.85 -10.83 17.98
C PRO A 236 -14.83 -10.63 16.46
N THR A 237 -14.17 -11.56 15.77
CA THR A 237 -14.09 -11.55 14.30
C THR A 237 -15.02 -12.60 13.71
N ILE A 238 -15.91 -12.19 12.80
CA ILE A 238 -16.72 -13.12 12.02
C ILE A 238 -15.83 -13.76 10.94
N PRO A 239 -15.69 -15.09 10.92
CA PRO A 239 -14.76 -15.74 10.01
C PRO A 239 -15.34 -15.80 8.60
N LEU A 240 -14.79 -14.98 7.69
CA LEU A 240 -15.09 -15.03 6.27
C LEU A 240 -14.04 -15.87 5.52
N VAL A 241 -14.49 -16.63 4.53
CA VAL A 241 -13.66 -17.40 3.60
C VAL A 241 -14.09 -17.16 2.17
N LYS A 242 -13.10 -17.20 1.27
CA LYS A 242 -13.36 -17.21 -0.17
C LYS A 242 -13.21 -18.65 -0.69
N VAL A 243 -14.33 -19.27 -1.06
CA VAL A 243 -14.42 -20.63 -1.63
C VAL A 243 -14.23 -20.55 -3.14
N ARG A 244 -13.50 -21.53 -3.70
CA ARG A 244 -13.25 -21.64 -5.13
C ARG A 244 -14.23 -22.61 -5.76
N SER A 245 -14.98 -22.15 -6.76
CA SER A 245 -15.97 -22.97 -7.46
C SER A 245 -15.45 -23.48 -8.82
N GLY A 246 -14.34 -22.94 -9.32
CA GLY A 246 -13.77 -23.27 -10.64
C GLY A 246 -12.28 -23.63 -10.59
N ARG A 247 -11.78 -24.22 -11.68
CA ARG A 247 -10.37 -24.63 -11.84
C ARG A 247 -9.40 -23.45 -12.02
N VAL A 248 -9.89 -22.33 -12.54
CA VAL A 248 -9.10 -21.11 -12.78
C VAL A 248 -9.38 -20.08 -11.69
N ILE A 249 -8.32 -19.48 -11.15
CA ILE A 249 -8.43 -18.43 -10.14
C ILE A 249 -8.73 -17.11 -10.84
N VAL A 250 -9.94 -16.60 -10.65
CA VAL A 250 -10.36 -15.29 -11.18
C VAL A 250 -10.25 -14.25 -10.07
N ALA A 251 -9.33 -13.30 -10.24
CA ALA A 251 -9.23 -12.14 -9.36
C ALA A 251 -10.41 -11.19 -9.63
N GLN A 252 -11.17 -10.84 -8.59
CA GLN A 252 -12.35 -10.00 -8.78
C GLN A 252 -12.01 -8.61 -9.34
N LYS A 253 -10.82 -8.08 -9.00
CA LYS A 253 -10.35 -6.78 -9.48
C LYS A 253 -9.93 -6.78 -10.95
N THR A 254 -9.73 -7.94 -11.57
CA THR A 254 -9.43 -8.04 -13.01
C THR A 254 -10.70 -8.09 -13.87
N LEU A 255 -11.88 -8.27 -13.25
CA LEU A 255 -13.16 -8.22 -13.96
C LEU A 255 -13.51 -6.76 -14.27
N SER A 256 -13.73 -6.42 -15.54
CA SER A 256 -14.07 -5.06 -15.96
C SER A 256 -15.54 -4.72 -15.74
N LYS A 257 -16.46 -5.71 -15.84
CA LYS A 257 -17.90 -5.50 -15.70
C LYS A 257 -18.37 -5.60 -14.24
N LEU A 258 -19.23 -4.68 -13.84
CA LEU A 258 -19.85 -4.67 -12.50
C LEU A 258 -20.65 -5.95 -12.23
N THR A 259 -21.42 -6.42 -13.21
CA THR A 259 -22.22 -7.65 -13.12
C THR A 259 -21.38 -8.87 -12.76
N ASP A 260 -20.21 -8.99 -13.39
CA ASP A 260 -19.29 -10.12 -13.17
C ASP A 260 -18.69 -10.04 -11.76
N ARG A 261 -18.39 -8.83 -11.27
CA ARG A 261 -17.92 -8.60 -9.89
C ARG A 261 -18.97 -8.98 -8.86
N ILE A 262 -20.24 -8.64 -9.10
CA ILE A 262 -21.37 -9.00 -8.23
C ILE A 262 -21.52 -10.53 -8.20
N ALA A 263 -21.57 -11.18 -9.37
CA ALA A 263 -21.70 -12.63 -9.49
C ALA A 263 -20.54 -13.36 -8.78
N ASN A 264 -19.30 -12.87 -8.95
CA ASN A 264 -18.13 -13.42 -8.26
C ASN A 264 -18.25 -13.30 -6.74
N ALA A 265 -18.53 -12.10 -6.21
CA ALA A 265 -18.62 -11.90 -4.76
C ALA A 265 -19.73 -12.76 -4.13
N ARG A 266 -20.90 -12.81 -4.75
CA ARG A 266 -22.05 -13.59 -4.29
C ARG A 266 -21.73 -15.09 -4.19
N SER A 267 -21.04 -15.62 -5.19
CA SER A 267 -20.79 -17.07 -5.34
C SER A 267 -19.54 -17.59 -4.64
N THR A 268 -18.67 -16.71 -4.13
CA THR A 268 -17.35 -17.13 -3.62
C THR A 268 -17.07 -16.76 -2.16
N ILE A 269 -17.72 -15.74 -1.57
CA ILE A 269 -17.45 -15.37 -0.17
C ILE A 269 -18.48 -16.00 0.75
N PHE A 270 -18.06 -16.75 1.77
CA PHE A 270 -18.94 -17.44 2.72
C PHE A 270 -18.45 -17.26 4.16
N THR A 271 -19.34 -17.44 5.13
CA THR A 271 -18.94 -17.59 6.52
C THR A 271 -18.41 -19.00 6.76
N LYS A 272 -17.35 -19.16 7.56
CA LYS A 272 -16.98 -20.51 8.02
C LYS A 272 -18.10 -21.06 8.90
N PRO A 273 -18.40 -22.37 8.84
CA PRO A 273 -19.33 -22.99 9.77
C PRO A 273 -18.81 -22.74 11.20
N ALA A 274 -19.49 -21.87 11.95
CA ALA A 274 -19.35 -21.88 13.40
C ALA A 274 -20.03 -23.15 13.91
N VAL A 275 -19.48 -23.74 14.98
CA VAL A 275 -20.18 -24.78 15.74
C VAL A 275 -21.58 -24.24 16.04
N LYS A 276 -22.61 -24.95 15.53
CA LYS A 276 -24.01 -24.52 15.39
C LYS A 276 -24.69 -24.05 16.70
N SER A 277 -24.04 -24.12 17.85
CA SER A 277 -24.68 -23.93 19.15
C SER A 277 -24.90 -22.47 19.57
N ILE A 278 -24.20 -21.48 19.02
CA ILE A 278 -24.48 -20.05 19.32
C ILE A 278 -24.12 -19.19 18.10
N LYS A 279 -25.08 -18.92 17.20
CA LYS A 279 -24.92 -17.77 16.29
C LYS A 279 -25.01 -16.51 17.14
N ALA A 280 -23.86 -16.00 17.61
CA ALA A 280 -23.80 -14.72 18.28
C ALA A 280 -24.25 -13.65 17.27
N GLN A 281 -25.47 -13.15 17.45
CA GLN A 281 -25.99 -12.05 16.65
C GLN A 281 -25.42 -10.75 17.23
N TYR A 282 -24.58 -10.08 16.46
CA TYR A 282 -23.99 -8.81 16.87
C TYR A 282 -24.91 -7.64 16.48
N SER A 283 -24.97 -6.59 17.29
CA SER A 283 -25.76 -5.41 16.95
C SER A 283 -25.16 -4.67 15.75
N ASN A 284 -23.94 -4.14 15.92
CA ASN A 284 -23.23 -3.38 14.90
C ASN A 284 -21.94 -4.08 14.46
N LEU A 285 -21.75 -4.21 13.16
CA LEU A 285 -20.59 -4.84 12.52
C LEU A 285 -19.75 -3.80 11.76
N LEU A 286 -18.43 -3.90 11.87
CA LEU A 286 -17.49 -3.23 10.97
C LEU A 286 -16.93 -4.24 9.95
N LEU A 287 -17.17 -3.99 8.67
CA LEU A 287 -16.66 -4.78 7.55
C LEU A 287 -15.45 -4.07 6.93
N ILE A 288 -14.27 -4.67 7.01
CA ILE A 288 -12.99 -4.07 6.62
C ILE A 288 -12.48 -4.68 5.32
N ASP A 289 -12.14 -3.83 4.35
CA ASP A 289 -11.51 -4.20 3.09
C ASP A 289 -10.21 -3.42 2.86
N ASP A 290 -9.36 -3.91 1.96
CA ASP A 290 -8.12 -3.24 1.58
C ASP A 290 -8.37 -2.00 0.72
N ALA A 291 -9.26 -2.11 -0.27
CA ALA A 291 -9.55 -1.07 -1.23
C ALA A 291 -10.93 -1.27 -1.84
N VAL A 292 -11.71 -0.19 -1.90
CA VAL A 292 -13.05 -0.23 -2.49
C VAL A 292 -13.05 0.58 -3.81
N GLY A 293 -13.03 -0.17 -4.92
CA GLY A 293 -13.53 0.29 -6.22
C GLY A 293 -15.05 0.20 -6.21
N SER A 294 -15.72 -0.38 -7.20
CA SER A 294 -17.20 -0.52 -7.30
C SER A 294 -18.05 -0.78 -6.05
N GLY A 295 -17.52 -1.30 -4.93
CA GLY A 295 -18.31 -1.63 -3.74
C GLY A 295 -19.00 -3.01 -3.77
N ALA A 296 -18.97 -3.71 -4.90
CA ALA A 296 -19.63 -5.01 -5.09
C ALA A 296 -19.27 -6.06 -4.02
N THR A 297 -17.98 -6.25 -3.73
CA THR A 297 -17.51 -7.22 -2.73
C THR A 297 -18.07 -6.94 -1.35
N LEU A 298 -17.96 -5.68 -0.93
CA LEU A 298 -18.41 -5.22 0.38
C LEU A 298 -19.93 -5.33 0.48
N ASN A 299 -20.66 -4.90 -0.55
CA ASN A 299 -22.13 -4.95 -0.59
C ASN A 299 -22.67 -6.39 -0.54
N GLU A 300 -22.18 -7.29 -1.39
CA GLU A 300 -22.67 -8.68 -1.41
C GLU A 300 -22.28 -9.43 -0.12
N THR A 301 -21.11 -9.13 0.45
CA THR A 301 -20.70 -9.69 1.75
C THR A 301 -21.61 -9.19 2.86
N ALA A 302 -21.94 -7.89 2.89
CA ALA A 302 -22.85 -7.30 3.86
C ALA A 302 -24.26 -7.90 3.76
N LYS A 303 -24.80 -8.05 2.54
CA LYS A 303 -26.09 -8.72 2.28
C LYS A 303 -26.09 -10.14 2.85
N LYS A 304 -25.04 -10.91 2.56
CA LYS A 304 -24.91 -12.28 3.05
C LYS A 304 -24.87 -12.36 4.59
N LEU A 305 -24.08 -11.50 5.23
CA LEU A 305 -24.00 -11.44 6.70
C LEU A 305 -25.33 -11.06 7.34
N LYS A 306 -26.09 -10.15 6.71
CA LYS A 306 -27.43 -9.78 7.15
C LYS A 306 -28.42 -10.93 7.01
N THR A 307 -28.47 -11.59 5.85
CA THR A 307 -29.36 -12.72 5.56
C THR A 307 -29.08 -13.94 6.43
N GLU A 308 -27.81 -14.22 6.72
CA GLU A 308 -27.42 -15.35 7.59
C GLU A 308 -27.66 -15.09 9.09
N GLY A 309 -28.10 -13.88 9.46
CA GLY A 309 -28.48 -13.51 10.82
C GLY A 309 -27.32 -13.08 11.72
N TRP A 310 -26.14 -12.77 11.17
CA TRP A 310 -24.97 -12.36 11.97
C TRP A 310 -25.12 -10.96 12.58
N VAL A 311 -25.91 -10.08 11.96
CA VAL A 311 -26.02 -8.67 12.32
C VAL A 311 -27.47 -8.22 12.46
N SER A 312 -27.89 -7.80 13.66
CA SER A 312 -29.27 -7.34 13.90
C SER A 312 -29.49 -5.88 13.50
N GLN A 313 -28.52 -5.00 13.72
CA GLN A 313 -28.67 -3.57 13.47
C GLN A 313 -27.82 -3.12 12.28
N LYS A 314 -26.67 -2.48 12.51
CA LYS A 314 -25.94 -1.75 11.47
C LYS A 314 -24.74 -2.50 10.92
N ILE A 315 -24.49 -2.37 9.62
CA ILE A 315 -23.23 -2.75 8.97
C ILE A 315 -22.54 -1.47 8.51
N ILE A 316 -21.35 -1.21 9.05
CA ILE A 316 -20.47 -0.11 8.63
C ILE A 316 -19.33 -0.72 7.82
N GLY A 317 -19.11 -0.20 6.61
CA GLY A 317 -17.97 -0.55 5.79
C GLY A 317 -16.79 0.39 6.04
N PHE A 318 -15.58 -0.14 6.07
CA PHE A 318 -14.34 0.63 6.05
C PHE A 318 -13.37 0.04 5.02
N ALA A 319 -12.73 0.91 4.24
CA ALA A 319 -11.61 0.53 3.41
C ALA A 319 -10.42 1.47 3.63
N ILE A 320 -9.21 0.94 3.55
CA ILE A 320 -8.00 1.75 3.69
C ILE A 320 -7.96 2.82 2.60
N VAL A 321 -8.31 2.43 1.37
CA VAL A 321 -8.38 3.35 0.22
C VAL A 321 -9.64 3.12 -0.62
N GLY A 322 -10.13 4.17 -1.27
CA GLY A 322 -11.27 4.09 -2.19
C GLY A 322 -11.07 4.84 -3.50
N SER A 323 -12.00 4.69 -4.45
CA SER A 323 -11.91 5.38 -5.75
C SER A 323 -12.12 6.89 -5.62
N TYR A 324 -11.30 7.68 -6.31
CA TYR A 324 -11.45 9.15 -6.37
C TYR A 324 -12.63 9.57 -7.24
N LYS A 325 -12.70 9.04 -8.47
CA LYS A 325 -13.84 9.19 -9.39
C LYS A 325 -14.97 8.23 -9.02
N ASP A 326 -16.17 8.50 -9.53
CA ASP A 326 -17.36 7.65 -9.42
C ASP A 326 -17.01 6.21 -9.77
N PHE A 327 -16.76 5.41 -8.74
CA PHE A 327 -16.40 4.00 -8.80
C PHE A 327 -15.72 3.50 -10.07
N ASP A 328 -14.63 4.17 -10.44
CA ASP A 328 -13.75 3.65 -11.48
C ASP A 328 -13.18 2.31 -11.01
N VAL A 329 -13.12 1.35 -11.92
CA VAL A 329 -12.57 0.03 -11.66
C VAL A 329 -11.12 0.20 -11.21
N ILE A 330 -10.84 -0.05 -9.92
CA ILE A 330 -9.47 -0.18 -9.44
C ILE A 330 -8.91 -1.47 -10.06
N SER A 331 -8.20 -1.31 -11.16
CA SER A 331 -7.43 -2.36 -11.83
C SER A 331 -6.09 -2.50 -11.12
N GLU A 332 -5.99 -3.48 -10.22
CA GLU A 332 -4.70 -4.01 -9.77
C GLU A 332 -4.41 -5.21 -10.70
N ILE A 333 -3.33 -5.15 -11.50
CA ILE A 333 -2.76 -6.33 -12.15
C ILE A 333 -2.09 -7.18 -11.08
#